data_AF-A0A093CBI0-F1
#
_entry.id   AF-A0A093CBI0-F1
#
_cell.length_a   1.000
_cell.length_b   1.000
_cell.length_c   1.000
_cell.angle_alpha   90.00
_cell.angle_beta   90.00
_cell.angle_gamma   90.00
#
_symmetry.space_group_name_H-M   'P 1'
#
loop_
_entity.id
_entity.type
_entity.pdbx_description
1 polymer ?
#
loop_
_entity_poly.entity_id
_entity_poly.type
_entity_poly.pdbx_seq_one_letter_code
_entity_poly.pdbx_strand_id
1 'polypeptide(L)'
;RRPSGRLEVIQLMEAMDSMLEKAGVDKMIRVTGPSQLHNALELMKAEQNIYNIVFHELIRQVSVDCMERGQLLSKLRQRYVGLLERLPELMKALYKKMMAQQLVNKHITEELLYFKESVGRLTSELYEVWEHDCKVTKEAKKTQGELAAAVQEAETNANLLEEYRELCELHRRQLEEEVLLLAQERDVWISAAYGLAQKIVDRNQLTLVRRLHVSEKTLTNVLKHFAVLLASKDTGDLADLQEETEQFQERLGHLGAEIERSEESTRGKLQIVCSSLDKRLQSFHSISNLLCYLLTVTSLQPTGGPTFGGMVSLLLFFQMLEEDLEQYGGEVHLRKMKSLRSAAILQKHWTELGQTVLDRHRDFAEALPPQHAAVEEINKRACELYRQYNIRISGNN
;
A
#
# COMPACT_ATOMS: atom_id res chain seq x y z
N ARG A 1 14.03 63.75 92.48
CA ARG A 1 15.32 63.63 91.77
C ARG A 1 15.01 63.80 90.28
N ARG A 2 15.53 64.86 89.63
CA ARG A 2 15.34 65.06 88.18
C ARG A 2 16.08 63.94 87.43
N PRO A 3 15.41 63.07 86.66
CA PRO A 3 16.02 61.96 85.93
C PRO A 3 16.32 62.37 84.48
N SER A 4 17.04 63.50 84.35
CA SER A 4 17.39 64.13 83.08
C SER A 4 18.79 64.75 83.18
N GLY A 5 19.74 63.97 83.70
CA GLY A 5 21.15 64.38 83.81
C GLY A 5 21.92 64.11 82.52
N ARG A 6 22.89 64.97 82.18
CA ARG A 6 23.81 64.80 81.02
C ARG A 6 24.46 63.41 80.99
N LEU A 7 24.70 62.81 82.16
CA LEU A 7 25.29 61.48 82.31
C LEU A 7 24.38 60.35 81.77
N GLU A 8 23.06 60.43 81.98
CA GLU A 8 22.10 59.41 81.54
C GLU A 8 21.94 59.42 80.00
N VAL A 9 22.02 60.60 79.38
CA VAL A 9 22.01 60.73 77.91
C VAL A 9 23.28 60.15 77.30
N ILE A 10 24.45 60.38 77.92
CA ILE A 10 25.73 59.79 77.47
C ILE A 10 25.69 58.26 77.60
N GLN A 11 25.15 57.73 78.70
CA GLN A 11 24.99 56.28 78.88
C GLN A 11 24.03 55.66 77.85
N LEU A 12 22.94 56.35 77.49
CA LEU A 12 22.03 55.88 76.44
C LEU A 12 22.68 55.88 75.06
N MET A 13 23.52 56.87 74.77
CA MET A 13 24.30 56.97 73.54
C MET A 13 25.33 55.85 73.44
N GLU A 14 26.13 55.62 74.49
CA GLU A 14 27.10 54.51 74.55
C GLU A 14 26.39 53.13 74.45
N ALA A 15 25.22 52.98 75.06
CA ALA A 15 24.42 51.77 74.96
C ALA A 15 23.87 51.56 73.53
N MET A 16 23.42 52.63 72.87
CA MET A 16 22.98 52.60 71.48
C MET A 16 24.12 52.18 70.54
N ASP A 17 25.29 52.80 70.67
CA ASP A 17 26.47 52.47 69.87
C ASP A 17 26.89 51.01 70.07
N SER A 18 26.92 50.52 71.31
CA SER A 18 27.20 49.11 71.60
C SER A 18 26.15 48.16 71.01
N MET A 19 24.87 48.53 71.02
CA MET A 19 23.80 47.73 70.43
C MET A 19 23.91 47.69 68.90
N LEU A 20 24.24 48.81 68.25
CA LEU A 20 24.44 48.90 66.79
C LEU A 20 25.66 48.10 66.34
N GLU A 21 26.79 48.18 67.06
CA GLU A 21 27.98 47.39 66.78
C GLU A 21 27.72 45.88 66.90
N LYS A 22 26.95 45.45 67.92
CA LYS A 22 26.56 44.05 68.13
C LYS A 22 25.59 43.54 67.07
N ALA A 23 24.68 44.39 66.59
CA ALA A 23 23.79 44.07 65.49
C ALA A 23 24.48 44.06 64.12
N GLY A 24 25.72 44.57 64.05
CA GLY A 24 26.55 44.51 62.85
C GLY A 24 26.14 45.49 61.76
N VAL A 25 25.48 46.59 62.11
CA VAL A 25 24.93 47.60 61.18
C VAL A 25 26.02 48.20 60.27
N ASP A 26 27.22 48.44 60.79
CA ASP A 26 28.35 48.97 60.01
C ASP A 26 29.17 47.93 59.24
N LYS A 27 28.96 46.64 59.54
CA LYS A 27 29.62 45.54 58.82
C LYS A 27 28.69 45.10 57.72
N MET A 28 28.64 45.87 56.64
CA MET A 28 28.01 45.40 55.41
C MET A 28 28.57 44.01 55.07
N ILE A 29 27.68 43.02 55.08
CA ILE A 29 27.83 41.68 54.52
C ILE A 29 28.53 40.66 55.44
N ARG A 30 27.75 40.03 56.33
CA ARG A 30 27.84 38.57 56.52
C ARG A 30 26.58 37.94 55.95
N VAL A 31 26.72 37.22 54.84
CA VAL A 31 25.64 36.46 54.22
C VAL A 31 25.33 35.26 55.12
N THR A 32 24.38 35.44 56.04
CA THR A 32 23.86 34.34 56.87
C THR A 32 22.50 33.86 56.36
N GLY A 33 21.82 34.61 55.48
CA GLY A 33 20.51 34.26 54.93
C GLY A 33 20.47 34.02 53.41
N PRO A 34 19.39 33.39 52.89
CA PRO A 34 19.28 32.84 51.54
C PRO A 34 19.26 33.85 50.38
N SER A 35 19.12 35.16 50.64
CA SER A 35 19.23 36.20 49.61
C SER A 35 19.74 37.52 50.20
N GLN A 36 20.31 38.37 49.35
CA GLN A 36 20.75 39.71 49.74
C GLN A 36 19.60 40.55 50.31
N LEU A 37 18.39 40.42 49.75
CA LEU A 37 17.19 41.07 50.28
C LEU A 37 16.82 40.54 51.67
N HIS A 38 16.86 39.22 51.87
CA HIS A 38 16.56 38.64 53.18
C HIS A 38 17.52 39.17 54.26
N ASN A 39 18.81 39.28 53.94
CA ASN A 39 19.80 39.84 54.86
C ASN A 39 19.55 41.32 55.17
N ALA A 40 19.20 42.13 54.16
CA ALA A 40 18.85 43.54 54.35
C ALA A 40 17.58 43.73 55.19
N LEU A 41 16.57 42.87 55.03
CA LEU A 41 15.33 42.92 55.81
C LEU A 41 15.56 42.54 57.28
N GLU A 42 16.41 41.55 57.55
CA GLU A 42 16.75 41.17 58.93
C GLU A 42 17.62 42.24 59.62
N LEU A 43 18.55 42.87 58.89
CA LEU A 43 19.33 43.99 59.41
C LEU A 43 18.45 45.20 59.77
N MET A 44 17.53 45.56 58.87
CA MET A 44 16.59 46.67 59.08
C MET A 44 15.69 46.43 60.30
N LYS A 45 15.23 45.19 60.54
CA LYS A 45 14.48 44.85 61.76
C LYS A 45 15.33 44.99 63.03
N ALA A 46 16.58 44.52 63.00
CA ALA A 46 17.47 44.62 64.14
C ALA A 46 17.76 46.08 64.49
N GLU A 47 18.05 46.91 63.50
CA GLU A 47 18.29 48.35 63.67
C GLU A 47 17.04 49.09 64.16
N GLN A 48 15.86 48.77 63.59
CA GLN A 48 14.58 49.33 64.05
C GLN A 48 14.27 48.97 65.52
N ASN A 49 14.62 47.77 65.97
CA ASN A 49 14.49 47.38 67.38
C ASN A 49 15.38 48.20 68.31
N ILE A 50 16.61 48.51 67.88
CA ILE A 50 17.54 49.35 68.65
C ILE A 50 16.99 50.78 68.74
N TYR A 51 16.58 51.37 67.61
CA TYR A 51 15.95 52.68 67.60
C TYR A 51 14.67 52.72 68.46
N ASN A 52 13.87 51.66 68.44
CA ASN A 52 12.68 51.57 69.29
C ASN A 52 13.01 51.66 70.79
N ILE A 53 14.06 50.97 71.25
CA ILE A 53 14.53 51.00 72.64
C ILE A 53 14.96 52.42 73.02
N VAL A 54 15.78 53.05 72.18
CA VAL A 54 16.29 54.42 72.42
C VAL A 54 15.16 55.45 72.39
N PHE A 55 14.24 55.37 71.42
CA PHE A 55 13.10 56.28 71.34
C PHE A 55 12.15 56.13 72.54
N HIS A 56 11.93 54.92 73.04
CA HIS A 56 11.13 54.70 74.26
C HIS A 56 11.74 55.44 75.46
N GLU A 57 13.06 55.39 75.61
CA GLU A 57 13.76 56.05 76.70
C GLU A 57 13.81 57.58 76.53
N LEU A 58 14.05 58.08 75.31
CA LEU A 58 13.98 59.52 75.01
C LEU A 58 12.59 60.11 75.26
N ILE A 59 11.52 59.41 74.83
CA ILE A 59 10.15 59.85 75.09
C ILE A 59 9.88 59.88 76.60
N ARG A 60 10.36 58.88 77.35
CA ARG A 60 10.24 58.84 78.82
C ARG A 60 10.92 60.04 79.46
N GLN A 61 12.17 60.32 79.11
CA GLN A 61 12.94 61.45 79.64
C GLN A 61 12.29 62.80 79.31
N VAL A 62 11.90 63.03 78.06
CA VAL A 62 11.26 64.29 77.63
C VAL A 62 9.89 64.48 78.27
N SER A 63 9.12 63.40 78.50
CA SER A 63 7.81 63.48 79.14
C SER A 63 7.89 63.88 80.62
N VAL A 64 9.01 63.60 81.30
CA VAL A 64 9.23 64.01 82.69
C VAL A 64 9.45 65.53 82.80
N ASP A 65 10.08 66.14 81.80
CA ASP A 65 10.33 67.59 81.77
C ASP A 65 9.14 68.38 81.15
N CYS A 66 8.52 67.85 80.09
CA CYS A 66 7.34 68.42 79.43
C CYS A 66 6.51 67.32 78.74
N MET A 67 5.33 67.06 79.29
CA MET A 67 4.45 65.98 78.82
C MET A 67 3.98 66.18 77.38
N GLU A 68 3.69 67.41 76.95
CA GLU A 68 3.21 67.72 75.60
C GLU A 68 4.28 67.41 74.53
N ARG A 69 5.55 67.72 74.83
CA ARG A 69 6.68 67.38 73.95
C ARG A 69 6.90 65.86 73.88
N GLY A 70 6.76 65.17 75.01
CA GLY A 70 6.80 63.71 75.06
C GLY A 70 5.69 63.04 74.25
N GLN A 71 4.46 63.55 74.33
CA GLN A 71 3.32 63.08 73.52
C GLN A 71 3.53 63.34 72.03
N LEU A 72 4.10 64.49 71.65
CA LEU A 72 4.43 64.78 70.25
C LEU A 72 5.48 63.81 69.70
N LEU A 73 6.55 63.55 70.45
CA LEU A 73 7.59 62.57 70.08
C LEU A 73 7.01 61.15 69.98
N SER A 74 6.09 60.77 70.86
CA SER A 74 5.39 59.49 70.78
C SER A 74 4.56 59.36 69.50
N LYS A 75 3.78 60.39 69.15
CA LYS A 75 3.01 60.43 67.88
C LYS A 75 3.93 60.38 66.65
N LEU A 76 5.05 61.09 66.69
CA LEU A 76 6.03 61.13 65.60
C LEU A 76 6.66 59.76 65.41
N ARG A 77 7.11 59.12 66.50
CA ARG A 77 7.63 57.76 66.47
C ARG A 77 6.59 56.77 65.94
N GLN A 78 5.34 56.80 66.41
CA GLN A 78 4.29 55.91 65.92
C GLN A 78 4.10 56.04 64.40
N ARG A 79 4.17 57.26 63.84
CA ARG A 79 4.13 57.47 62.38
C ARG A 79 5.35 56.89 61.67
N TYR A 80 6.55 57.07 62.22
CA TYR A 80 7.78 56.51 61.64
C TYR A 80 7.82 54.98 61.73
N VAL A 81 7.41 54.37 62.84
CA VAL A 81 7.33 52.92 62.99
C VAL A 81 6.34 52.34 61.98
N GLY A 82 5.13 52.93 61.86
CA GLY A 82 4.16 52.47 60.87
C GLY A 82 4.60 52.64 59.40
N LEU A 83 5.50 53.59 59.12
CA LEU A 83 6.14 53.72 57.81
C LEU A 83 7.19 52.61 57.61
N LEU A 84 8.07 52.41 58.59
CA LEU A 84 9.15 51.42 58.56
C LEU A 84 8.64 49.98 58.56
N GLU A 85 7.47 49.70 59.14
CA GLU A 85 6.82 48.37 59.10
C GLU A 85 6.27 48.02 57.71
N ARG A 86 5.84 49.01 56.93
CA ARG A 86 5.29 48.80 55.56
C ARG A 86 6.37 48.58 54.51
N LEU A 87 7.54 49.17 54.68
CA LEU A 87 8.68 49.04 53.75
C LEU A 87 9.10 47.57 53.51
N PRO A 88 9.31 46.72 54.53
CA PRO A 88 9.61 45.30 54.33
C PRO A 88 8.57 44.56 53.49
N GLU A 89 7.28 44.85 53.71
CA GLU A 89 6.18 44.20 52.99
C GLU A 89 6.17 44.61 51.52
N LEU A 90 6.36 45.90 51.24
CA LEU A 90 6.51 46.42 49.88
C LEU A 90 7.73 45.80 49.17
N MET A 91 8.88 45.73 49.85
CA MET A 91 10.10 45.13 49.30
C MET A 91 9.92 43.64 48.99
N LYS A 92 9.26 42.88 49.88
CA LYS A 92 8.94 41.47 49.62
C LYS A 92 8.00 41.31 48.42
N ALA A 93 6.99 42.17 48.30
CA ALA A 93 6.06 42.14 47.17
C ALA A 93 6.76 42.46 45.85
N LEU A 94 7.62 43.48 45.82
CA LEU A 94 8.43 43.84 44.66
C LEU A 94 9.38 42.72 44.26
N TYR A 95 10.03 42.08 45.23
CA TYR A 95 10.93 40.95 44.97
C TYR A 95 10.19 39.74 44.40
N LYS A 96 9.03 39.38 44.95
CA LYS A 96 8.19 38.30 44.39
C LYS A 96 7.81 38.57 42.93
N LYS A 97 7.40 39.81 42.63
CA LYS A 97 7.11 40.23 41.24
C LYS A 97 8.36 40.16 40.35
N MET A 98 9.51 40.60 40.84
CA MET A 98 10.79 40.52 40.12
C MET A 98 11.20 39.08 39.82
N MET A 99 11.06 38.18 40.79
CA MET A 99 11.36 36.74 40.59
C MET A 99 10.40 36.11 39.59
N ALA A 100 9.10 36.41 39.68
CA ALA A 100 8.12 35.91 38.71
C ALA A 100 8.44 36.41 37.28
N GLN A 101 8.81 37.68 37.15
CA GLN A 101 9.24 38.25 35.87
C GLN A 101 10.51 37.58 35.34
N GLN A 102 11.50 37.32 36.20
CA GLN A 102 12.72 36.62 35.80
C GLN A 102 12.45 35.20 35.32
N LEU A 103 11.55 34.47 35.99
CA LEU A 103 11.15 33.13 35.54
C LEU A 103 10.47 33.16 34.17
N VAL A 104 9.53 34.08 33.97
CA VAL A 104 8.86 34.26 32.67
C VAL A 104 9.87 34.64 31.59
N ASN A 105 10.78 35.57 31.88
CA ASN A 105 11.82 35.97 30.91
C ASN A 105 12.74 34.80 30.54
N LYS A 106 13.09 33.93 31.50
CA LYS A 106 13.88 32.71 31.23
C LYS A 106 13.13 31.77 30.29
N HIS A 107 11.87 31.46 30.61
CA HIS A 107 11.04 30.58 29.78
C HIS A 107 10.87 31.15 28.35
N ILE A 108 10.60 32.46 28.20
CA ILE A 108 10.51 33.09 26.87
C ILE A 108 11.82 32.95 26.11
N THR A 109 12.96 33.12 26.78
CA THR A 109 14.28 32.99 26.15
C THR A 109 14.54 31.55 25.68
N GLU A 110 14.16 30.56 26.47
CA GLU A 110 14.26 29.13 26.13
C GLU A 110 13.38 28.79 24.91
N GLU A 111 12.12 29.21 24.92
CA GLU A 111 11.20 29.01 23.78
C GLU A 111 11.69 29.70 22.50
N LEU A 112 12.28 30.90 22.61
CA LEU A 112 12.87 31.59 21.46
C LEU A 112 14.09 30.84 20.89
N LEU A 113 14.88 30.19 21.73
CA LEU A 113 16.00 29.34 21.28
C LEU A 113 15.47 28.10 20.55
N TYR A 114 14.48 27.40 21.10
CA TYR A 114 13.85 26.25 20.44
C TYR A 114 13.19 26.64 19.10
N PHE A 115 12.51 27.78 19.06
CA PHE A 115 11.93 28.31 17.83
C PHE A 115 13.01 28.60 16.78
N LYS A 116 14.11 29.26 17.19
CA LYS A 116 15.25 29.54 16.31
C LYS A 116 15.87 28.27 15.75
N GLU A 117 16.07 27.24 16.58
CA GLU A 117 16.60 25.94 16.14
C GLU A 117 15.65 25.25 15.15
N SER A 118 14.35 25.29 15.42
CA SER A 118 13.33 24.71 14.55
C SER A 118 13.28 25.40 13.19
N VAL A 119 13.32 26.74 13.17
CA VAL A 119 13.41 27.53 11.94
C VAL A 119 14.72 27.24 11.20
N GLY A 120 15.83 27.08 11.92
CA GLY A 120 17.11 26.69 11.34
C GLY A 120 17.03 25.35 10.61
N ARG A 121 16.44 24.33 11.25
CA ARG A 121 16.25 23.00 10.64
C ARG A 121 15.33 23.05 9.42
N LEU A 122 14.20 23.75 9.50
CA LEU A 122 13.30 23.93 8.37
C LEU A 122 13.98 24.63 7.19
N THR A 123 14.83 25.63 7.49
CA THR A 123 15.58 26.35 6.45
C THR A 123 16.59 25.42 5.76
N SER A 124 17.31 24.57 6.51
CA SER A 124 18.23 23.59 5.91
C SER A 124 17.50 22.54 5.07
N GLU A 125 16.38 22.00 5.57
CA GLU A 125 15.55 21.04 4.81
C GLU A 125 15.04 21.67 3.51
N LEU A 126 14.62 22.95 3.55
CA LEU A 126 14.22 23.68 2.35
C LEU A 126 15.38 23.72 1.34
N TYR A 127 16.59 24.07 1.77
CA TYR A 127 17.77 24.09 0.88
C TYR A 127 18.06 22.74 0.24
N GLU A 128 17.95 21.64 1.00
CA GLU A 128 18.12 20.27 0.47
C GLU A 128 17.06 19.94 -0.59
N VAL A 129 15.80 20.32 -0.34
CA VAL A 129 14.70 20.14 -1.31
C VAL A 129 14.95 20.95 -2.58
N TRP A 130 15.41 22.20 -2.47
CA TRP A 130 15.75 23.02 -3.65
C TRP A 130 16.89 22.42 -4.48
N GLU A 131 17.92 21.88 -3.82
CA GLU A 131 19.03 21.24 -4.52
C GLU A 131 18.56 19.96 -5.24
N HIS A 132 17.74 19.16 -4.57
CA HIS A 132 17.14 17.96 -5.15
C HIS A 132 16.24 18.31 -6.36
N ASP A 133 15.38 19.32 -6.24
CA ASP A 133 14.50 19.77 -7.33
C ASP A 133 15.31 20.25 -8.55
N CYS A 134 16.41 20.98 -8.32
CA CYS A 134 17.32 21.38 -9.40
C CYS A 134 18.00 20.18 -10.07
N LYS A 135 18.41 19.16 -9.30
CA LYS A 135 19.01 17.92 -9.86
C LYS A 135 17.99 17.14 -10.68
N VAL A 136 16.81 16.87 -10.12
CA VAL A 136 15.72 16.16 -10.79
C VAL A 136 15.31 16.90 -12.07
N THR A 137 15.21 18.23 -12.05
CA THR A 137 14.87 19.01 -13.24
C THR A 137 15.95 18.91 -14.33
N LYS A 138 17.24 18.88 -13.96
CA LYS A 138 18.34 18.69 -14.93
C LYS A 138 18.33 17.29 -15.53
N GLU A 139 18.12 16.27 -14.70
CA GLU A 139 18.02 14.88 -15.15
C GLU A 139 16.79 14.69 -16.05
N ALA A 140 15.63 15.23 -15.69
CA ALA A 140 14.42 15.20 -16.51
C ALA A 140 14.61 15.86 -17.88
N LYS A 141 15.33 16.99 -17.95
CA LYS A 141 15.68 17.63 -19.24
C LYS A 141 16.63 16.78 -20.06
N LYS A 142 17.59 16.12 -19.42
CA LYS A 142 18.53 15.22 -20.09
C LYS A 142 17.80 14.01 -20.68
N THR A 143 16.96 13.35 -19.89
CA THR A 143 16.18 12.20 -20.35
C THR A 143 15.17 12.59 -21.43
N GLN A 144 14.56 13.78 -21.35
CA GLN A 144 13.72 14.31 -22.42
C GLN A 144 14.51 14.51 -23.72
N GLY A 145 15.74 15.02 -23.65
CA GLY A 145 16.61 15.19 -24.82
C GLY A 145 17.04 13.85 -25.43
N GLU A 146 17.46 12.90 -24.59
CA GLU A 146 17.81 11.53 -25.02
C GLU A 146 16.61 10.83 -25.66
N LEU A 147 15.41 10.97 -25.08
CA LEU A 147 14.17 10.43 -25.65
C LEU A 147 13.83 11.07 -26.99
N ALA A 148 13.94 12.39 -27.12
CA ALA A 148 13.67 13.07 -28.38
C ALA A 148 14.63 12.62 -29.49
N ALA A 149 15.91 12.43 -29.18
CA ALA A 149 16.90 11.90 -30.12
C ALA A 149 16.57 10.45 -30.53
N ALA A 150 16.23 9.60 -29.57
CA ALA A 150 15.85 8.20 -29.84
C ALA A 150 14.56 8.09 -30.68
N VAL A 151 13.58 8.98 -30.45
CA VAL A 151 12.36 9.05 -31.27
C VAL A 151 12.68 9.47 -32.69
N GLN A 152 13.53 10.50 -32.87
CA GLN A 152 13.95 10.95 -34.19
C GLN A 152 14.72 9.84 -34.94
N GLU A 153 15.61 9.13 -34.25
CA GLU A 153 16.32 7.98 -34.83
C GLU A 153 15.36 6.85 -35.23
N ALA A 154 14.41 6.50 -34.35
CA ALA A 154 13.39 5.50 -34.65
C ALA A 154 12.53 5.89 -35.86
N GLU A 155 12.17 7.17 -36.00
CA GLU A 155 11.44 7.68 -37.17
C GLU A 155 12.28 7.55 -38.46
N THR A 156 13.56 7.92 -38.42
CA THR A 156 14.45 7.74 -39.58
C THR A 156 14.64 6.27 -39.96
N ASN A 157 14.75 5.39 -38.96
CA ASN A 157 14.85 3.94 -39.18
C ASN A 157 13.54 3.36 -39.72
N ALA A 158 12.39 3.85 -39.27
CA ALA A 158 11.09 3.44 -39.79
C ALA A 158 10.93 3.84 -41.27
N ASN A 159 11.32 5.06 -41.63
CA ASN A 159 11.31 5.52 -43.03
C ASN A 159 12.24 4.66 -43.91
N LEU A 160 13.45 4.36 -43.44
CA LEU A 160 14.38 3.48 -44.16
C LEU A 160 13.80 2.07 -44.34
N LEU A 161 13.16 1.51 -43.31
CA LEU A 161 12.52 0.20 -43.41
C LEU A 161 11.36 0.19 -44.41
N GLU A 162 10.62 1.29 -44.52
CA GLU A 162 9.56 1.43 -45.52
C GLU A 162 10.14 1.45 -46.94
N GLU A 163 11.20 2.23 -47.18
CA GLU A 163 11.92 2.22 -48.47
C GLU A 163 12.43 0.81 -48.84
N TYR A 164 12.97 0.06 -47.87
CA TYR A 164 13.39 -1.33 -48.10
C TYR A 164 12.20 -2.26 -48.40
N ARG A 165 11.05 -2.08 -47.72
CA ARG A 165 9.83 -2.85 -48.01
C ARG A 165 9.35 -2.60 -49.43
N GLU A 166 9.26 -1.35 -49.84
CA GLU A 166 8.87 -0.96 -51.21
C GLU A 166 9.78 -1.59 -52.27
N LEU A 167 11.10 -1.57 -52.04
CA LEU A 167 12.07 -2.23 -52.90
C LEU A 167 11.85 -3.74 -52.98
N CYS A 168 11.68 -4.41 -51.85
CA CYS A 168 11.42 -5.85 -51.82
C CYS A 168 10.11 -6.21 -52.53
N GLU A 169 9.05 -5.41 -52.35
CA GLU A 169 7.79 -5.61 -53.04
C GLU A 169 7.92 -5.43 -54.55
N LEU A 170 8.68 -4.43 -55.00
CA LEU A 170 8.95 -4.22 -56.42
C LEU A 170 9.67 -5.42 -57.03
N HIS A 171 10.73 -5.90 -56.38
CA HIS A 171 11.47 -7.08 -56.85
C HIS A 171 10.58 -8.32 -56.89
N ARG A 172 9.73 -8.52 -55.87
CA ARG A 172 8.77 -9.63 -55.87
C ARG A 172 7.81 -9.55 -57.06
N ARG A 173 7.25 -8.37 -57.35
CA ARG A 173 6.32 -8.17 -58.47
C ARG A 173 7.00 -8.44 -59.82
N GLN A 174 8.21 -7.95 -60.01
CA GLN A 174 9.00 -8.21 -61.23
C GLN A 174 9.24 -9.71 -61.43
N LEU A 175 9.64 -10.41 -60.37
CA LEU A 175 9.88 -11.85 -60.43
C LEU A 175 8.59 -12.64 -60.73
N GLU A 176 7.47 -12.24 -60.12
CA GLU A 176 6.15 -12.82 -60.39
C GLU A 176 5.73 -12.64 -61.85
N GLU A 177 5.95 -11.45 -62.43
CA GLU A 177 5.69 -11.18 -63.85
C GLU A 177 6.58 -12.03 -64.77
N GLU A 178 7.88 -12.14 -64.48
CA GLU A 178 8.80 -13.00 -65.24
C GLU A 178 8.38 -14.48 -65.20
N VAL A 179 8.02 -14.98 -64.01
CA VAL A 179 7.54 -16.37 -63.84
C VAL A 179 6.25 -16.60 -64.63
N LEU A 180 5.34 -15.63 -64.66
CA LEU A 180 4.10 -15.71 -65.43
C LEU A 180 4.39 -15.74 -66.94
N LEU A 181 5.29 -14.89 -67.43
CA LEU A 181 5.68 -14.88 -68.85
C LEU A 181 6.34 -16.20 -69.25
N LEU A 182 7.30 -16.69 -68.45
CA LEU A 182 7.94 -17.97 -68.69
C LEU A 182 6.96 -19.15 -68.66
N ALA A 183 5.97 -19.12 -67.76
CA ALA A 183 4.90 -20.12 -67.73
C ALA A 183 4.05 -20.09 -69.00
N GLN A 184 3.70 -18.91 -69.51
CA GLN A 184 2.96 -18.76 -70.77
C GLN A 184 3.76 -19.27 -71.97
N GLU A 185 5.04 -18.89 -72.09
CA GLU A 185 5.91 -19.38 -73.15
C GLU A 185 6.04 -20.89 -73.09
N ARG A 186 6.30 -21.46 -71.91
CA ARG A 186 6.34 -22.90 -71.69
C ARG A 186 5.06 -23.56 -72.17
N ASP A 187 3.90 -23.04 -71.81
CA ASP A 187 2.61 -23.64 -72.18
C ASP A 187 2.37 -23.58 -73.70
N VAL A 188 2.78 -22.50 -74.36
CA VAL A 188 2.75 -22.38 -75.84
C VAL A 188 3.68 -23.41 -76.49
N TRP A 189 4.92 -23.53 -76.01
CA TRP A 189 5.89 -24.51 -76.52
C TRP A 189 5.42 -25.94 -76.33
N ILE A 190 4.89 -26.24 -75.14
CA ILE A 190 4.29 -27.53 -74.82
C ILE A 190 3.13 -27.81 -75.80
N SER A 191 2.21 -26.86 -75.98
CA SER A 191 1.08 -27.03 -76.90
C SER A 191 1.52 -27.21 -78.36
N ALA A 192 2.54 -26.48 -78.81
CA ALA A 192 3.09 -26.62 -80.16
C ALA A 192 3.76 -27.98 -80.38
N ALA A 193 4.57 -28.44 -79.41
CA ALA A 193 5.20 -29.75 -79.43
C ALA A 193 4.16 -30.88 -79.44
N TYR A 194 3.15 -30.81 -78.56
CA TYR A 194 2.03 -31.76 -78.55
C TYR A 194 1.25 -31.74 -79.87
N GLY A 195 0.96 -30.57 -80.42
CA GLY A 195 0.27 -30.44 -81.70
C GLY A 195 1.07 -31.05 -82.86
N LEU A 196 2.40 -30.89 -82.87
CA LEU A 196 3.27 -31.53 -83.84
C LEU A 196 3.30 -33.05 -83.66
N ALA A 197 3.45 -33.54 -82.43
CA ALA A 197 3.44 -34.96 -82.11
C ALA A 197 2.12 -35.61 -82.57
N GLN A 198 0.98 -34.96 -82.30
CA GLN A 198 -0.33 -35.43 -82.76
C GLN A 198 -0.41 -35.52 -84.29
N LYS A 199 0.09 -34.51 -85.02
CA LYS A 199 0.16 -34.54 -86.50
C LYS A 199 1.03 -35.68 -87.04
N ILE A 200 2.15 -36.01 -86.38
CA ILE A 200 3.03 -37.13 -86.74
C ILE A 200 2.30 -38.46 -86.51
N VAL A 201 1.66 -38.62 -85.35
CA VAL A 201 0.84 -39.79 -85.01
C VAL A 201 -0.29 -39.99 -86.02
N ASP A 202 -0.91 -38.91 -86.47
CA ASP A 202 -2.01 -38.95 -87.42
C ASP A 202 -1.55 -39.32 -88.83
N ARG A 203 -0.43 -38.77 -89.30
CA ARG A 203 0.15 -39.12 -90.61
C ARG A 203 0.64 -40.56 -90.68
N ASN A 204 1.20 -41.08 -89.59
CA ASN A 204 1.77 -42.43 -89.54
C ASN A 204 0.77 -43.51 -89.08
N GLN A 205 -0.51 -43.15 -88.88
CA GLN A 205 -1.57 -44.04 -88.38
C GLN A 205 -1.18 -44.86 -87.13
N LEU A 206 -0.46 -44.24 -86.19
CA LEU A 206 -0.01 -44.90 -84.96
C LEU A 206 -1.18 -45.06 -83.98
N THR A 207 -2.02 -46.07 -84.20
CA THR A 207 -3.25 -46.37 -83.44
C THR A 207 -3.00 -46.60 -81.96
N LEU A 208 -1.84 -47.16 -81.58
CA LEU A 208 -1.48 -47.39 -80.18
C LEU A 208 -1.25 -46.07 -79.42
N VAL A 209 -0.56 -45.11 -80.04
CA VAL A 209 -0.28 -43.79 -79.44
C VAL A 209 -1.57 -42.98 -79.30
N ARG A 210 -2.48 -43.06 -80.28
CA ARG A 210 -3.80 -42.43 -80.18
C ARG A 210 -4.63 -42.96 -79.00
N ARG A 211 -4.66 -44.28 -78.81
CA ARG A 211 -5.35 -44.90 -77.68
C ARG A 211 -4.73 -44.49 -76.35
N LEU A 212 -3.40 -44.42 -76.30
CA LEU A 212 -2.67 -44.01 -75.11
C LEU A 212 -2.94 -42.54 -74.76
N HIS A 213 -2.94 -41.63 -75.74
CA HIS A 213 -3.27 -40.21 -75.53
C HIS A 213 -4.71 -40.00 -75.03
N VAL A 214 -5.69 -40.71 -75.63
CA VAL A 214 -7.08 -40.66 -75.13
C VAL A 214 -7.15 -41.18 -73.69
N SER A 215 -6.42 -42.27 -73.38
CA SER A 215 -6.39 -42.83 -72.02
C SER A 215 -5.77 -41.86 -71.01
N GLU A 216 -4.67 -41.18 -71.36
CA GLU A 216 -4.04 -40.14 -70.55
C GLU A 216 -4.99 -38.97 -70.30
N LYS A 217 -5.68 -38.49 -71.35
CA LYS A 217 -6.65 -37.40 -71.23
C LYS A 217 -7.84 -37.79 -70.34
N THR A 218 -8.32 -39.03 -70.44
CA THR A 218 -9.36 -39.51 -69.54
C THR A 218 -8.86 -39.64 -68.10
N LEU A 219 -7.64 -40.15 -67.88
CA LEU A 219 -7.04 -40.26 -66.55
C LEU A 219 -6.83 -38.88 -65.92
N THR A 220 -6.31 -37.91 -66.65
CA THR A 220 -6.11 -36.54 -66.15
C THR A 220 -7.43 -35.85 -65.81
N ASN A 221 -8.48 -36.04 -66.61
CA ASN A 221 -9.81 -35.51 -66.28
C ASN A 221 -10.37 -36.16 -65.01
N VAL A 222 -10.25 -37.49 -64.88
CA VAL A 222 -10.70 -38.22 -63.69
C VAL A 222 -9.91 -37.78 -62.44
N LEU A 223 -8.59 -37.64 -62.55
CA LEU A 223 -7.74 -37.13 -61.46
C LEU A 223 -8.11 -35.70 -61.05
N LYS A 224 -8.41 -34.82 -62.01
CA LYS A 224 -8.90 -33.46 -61.72
C LYS A 224 -10.21 -33.49 -60.95
N HIS A 225 -11.16 -34.34 -61.34
CA HIS A 225 -12.41 -34.51 -60.60
C HIS A 225 -12.18 -35.00 -59.17
N PHE A 226 -11.28 -35.99 -58.97
CA PHE A 226 -10.93 -36.45 -57.63
C PHE A 226 -10.23 -35.39 -56.79
N ALA A 227 -9.31 -34.60 -57.38
CA ALA A 227 -8.64 -33.52 -56.67
C ALA A 227 -9.64 -32.45 -56.19
N VAL A 228 -10.61 -32.07 -57.02
CA VAL A 228 -11.68 -31.13 -56.63
C VAL A 228 -12.58 -31.74 -55.57
N LEU A 229 -12.95 -33.01 -55.71
CA LEU A 229 -13.80 -33.70 -54.74
C LEU A 229 -13.12 -33.82 -53.37
N LEU A 230 -11.84 -34.17 -53.34
CA LEU A 230 -11.02 -34.19 -52.12
C LEU A 230 -10.95 -32.79 -51.49
N ALA A 231 -10.59 -31.76 -52.27
CA ALA A 231 -10.52 -30.39 -51.76
C ALA A 231 -11.88 -29.91 -51.18
N SER A 232 -12.99 -30.25 -51.84
CA SER A 232 -14.33 -29.91 -51.33
C SER A 232 -14.67 -30.64 -50.02
N LYS A 233 -14.26 -31.92 -49.91
CA LYS A 233 -14.49 -32.72 -48.71
C LYS A 233 -13.61 -32.23 -47.56
N ASP A 234 -12.35 -31.91 -47.82
CA ASP A 234 -11.42 -31.34 -46.83
C ASP A 234 -11.90 -29.99 -46.33
N THR A 235 -12.44 -29.14 -47.21
CA THR A 235 -13.01 -27.84 -46.81
C THR A 235 -14.23 -28.03 -45.91
N GLY A 236 -15.09 -29.01 -46.21
CA GLY A 236 -16.24 -29.34 -45.35
C GLY A 236 -15.82 -29.87 -43.98
N ASP A 237 -14.92 -30.85 -43.95
CA ASP A 237 -14.46 -31.43 -42.69
C ASP A 237 -13.66 -30.42 -41.84
N LEU A 238 -12.95 -29.47 -42.47
CA LEU A 238 -12.28 -28.38 -41.76
C LEU A 238 -13.28 -27.40 -41.13
N ALA A 239 -14.39 -27.11 -41.82
CA ALA A 239 -15.46 -26.28 -41.27
C ALA A 239 -16.14 -26.97 -40.08
N ASP A 240 -16.42 -28.28 -40.19
CA ASP A 240 -16.96 -29.08 -39.09
C ASP A 240 -16.00 -29.10 -37.88
N LEU A 241 -14.68 -29.31 -38.10
CA LEU A 241 -13.66 -29.24 -37.05
C LEU A 241 -13.62 -27.86 -36.36
N GLN A 242 -13.78 -26.78 -37.12
CA GLN A 242 -13.83 -25.43 -36.58
C GLN A 242 -15.08 -25.23 -35.71
N GLU A 243 -16.25 -25.63 -36.19
CA GLU A 243 -17.50 -25.54 -35.44
C GLU A 243 -17.42 -26.32 -34.13
N GLU A 244 -16.91 -27.55 -34.17
CA GLU A 244 -16.73 -28.37 -32.95
C GLU A 244 -15.73 -27.76 -31.97
N THR A 245 -14.68 -27.10 -32.48
CA THR A 245 -13.71 -26.38 -31.64
C THR A 245 -14.38 -25.21 -30.92
N GLU A 246 -15.20 -24.43 -31.62
CA GLU A 246 -15.95 -23.30 -31.07
C GLU A 246 -16.97 -23.79 -30.02
N GLN A 247 -17.75 -24.83 -30.34
CA GLN A 247 -18.70 -25.44 -29.40
C GLN A 247 -18.00 -26.02 -28.15
N PHE A 248 -16.80 -26.60 -28.32
CA PHE A 248 -16.00 -27.12 -27.22
C PHE A 248 -15.53 -25.99 -26.29
N GLN A 249 -15.03 -24.89 -26.87
CA GLN A 249 -14.60 -23.71 -26.12
C GLN A 249 -15.76 -23.08 -25.34
N GLU A 250 -16.94 -22.95 -25.95
CA GLU A 250 -18.12 -22.39 -25.28
C GLU A 250 -18.56 -23.27 -24.10
N ARG A 251 -18.69 -24.59 -24.32
CA ARG A 251 -19.13 -25.54 -23.28
C ARG A 251 -18.16 -25.59 -22.10
N LEU A 252 -16.86 -25.67 -22.37
CA LEU A 252 -15.85 -25.66 -21.31
C LEU A 252 -15.72 -24.29 -20.63
N GLY A 253 -15.83 -23.20 -21.38
CA GLY A 253 -15.81 -21.84 -20.82
C GLY A 253 -16.97 -21.62 -19.86
N HIS A 254 -18.19 -22.00 -20.25
CA HIS A 254 -19.36 -21.93 -19.37
C HIS A 254 -19.20 -22.81 -18.13
N LEU A 255 -18.77 -24.06 -18.30
CA LEU A 255 -18.55 -24.99 -17.18
C LEU A 255 -17.47 -24.48 -16.22
N GLY A 256 -16.36 -23.96 -16.75
CA GLY A 256 -15.29 -23.35 -15.97
C GLY A 256 -15.78 -22.18 -15.12
N ALA A 257 -16.51 -21.24 -15.74
CA ALA A 257 -17.10 -20.10 -15.04
C ALA A 257 -18.16 -20.53 -13.99
N GLU A 258 -18.91 -21.61 -14.24
CA GLU A 258 -19.84 -22.17 -13.26
C GLU A 258 -19.13 -22.77 -12.05
N ILE A 259 -18.02 -23.48 -12.27
CA ILE A 259 -17.22 -24.08 -11.21
C ILE A 259 -16.53 -22.99 -10.38
N GLU A 260 -15.90 -22.01 -11.02
CA GLU A 260 -15.25 -20.88 -10.32
C GLU A 260 -16.25 -20.10 -9.47
N ARG A 261 -17.44 -19.79 -9.99
CA ARG A 261 -18.50 -19.14 -9.21
C ARG A 261 -18.94 -19.98 -8.00
N SER A 262 -19.07 -21.30 -8.15
CA SER A 262 -19.39 -22.16 -7.00
C SER A 262 -18.28 -22.17 -5.97
N GLU A 263 -17.02 -22.30 -6.38
CA GLU A 263 -15.88 -22.31 -5.45
C GLU A 263 -15.70 -20.98 -4.73
N GLU A 264 -15.90 -19.84 -5.41
CA GLU A 264 -15.86 -18.51 -4.80
C GLU A 264 -16.98 -18.34 -3.77
N SER A 265 -18.18 -18.82 -4.08
CA SER A 265 -19.31 -18.84 -3.15
C SER A 265 -19.00 -19.67 -1.91
N THR A 266 -18.52 -20.91 -2.09
CA THR A 266 -18.11 -21.80 -1.00
C THR A 266 -17.02 -21.17 -0.14
N ARG A 267 -15.99 -20.59 -0.77
CA ARG A 267 -14.90 -19.90 -0.08
C ARG A 267 -15.40 -18.72 0.76
N GLY A 268 -16.29 -17.89 0.19
CA GLY A 268 -16.91 -16.76 0.90
C GLY A 268 -17.73 -17.22 2.11
N LYS A 269 -18.57 -18.25 1.94
CA LYS A 269 -19.35 -18.85 3.02
C LYS A 269 -18.44 -19.40 4.13
N LEU A 270 -17.41 -20.17 3.77
CA LEU A 270 -16.44 -20.71 4.74
C LEU A 270 -15.70 -19.60 5.50
N GLN A 271 -15.30 -18.51 4.82
CA GLN A 271 -14.64 -17.38 5.47
C GLN A 271 -15.57 -16.68 6.48
N ILE A 272 -16.87 -16.57 6.19
CA ILE A 272 -17.87 -16.04 7.12
C ILE A 272 -18.00 -16.94 8.35
N VAL A 273 -18.06 -18.27 8.16
CA VAL A 273 -18.08 -19.24 9.27
C VAL A 273 -16.82 -19.12 10.11
N CYS A 274 -15.63 -19.19 9.50
CA CYS A 274 -14.35 -19.13 10.21
C CYS A 274 -14.18 -17.81 10.98
N SER A 275 -14.41 -16.66 10.33
CA SER A 275 -14.28 -15.35 10.99
C SER A 275 -15.27 -15.18 12.14
N SER A 276 -16.46 -15.76 12.03
CA SER A 276 -17.46 -15.75 13.11
C SER A 276 -17.08 -16.68 14.26
N LEU A 277 -16.50 -17.86 13.96
CA LEU A 277 -15.97 -18.78 14.96
C LEU A 277 -14.74 -18.20 15.67
N ASP A 278 -13.83 -17.54 14.96
CA ASP A 278 -12.65 -16.87 15.52
C ASP A 278 -13.06 -15.75 16.48
N LYS A 279 -14.02 -14.91 16.08
CA LYS A 279 -14.60 -13.88 16.97
C LYS A 279 -15.20 -14.49 18.23
N ARG A 280 -15.86 -15.64 18.11
CA ARG A 280 -16.40 -16.37 19.27
C ARG A 280 -15.29 -16.93 20.14
N LEU A 281 -14.28 -17.59 19.57
CA LEU A 281 -13.12 -18.10 20.31
C LEU A 281 -12.40 -16.98 21.07
N GLN A 282 -12.20 -15.82 20.45
CA GLN A 282 -11.62 -14.63 21.09
C GLN A 282 -12.50 -14.10 22.23
N SER A 283 -13.83 -14.09 22.04
CA SER A 283 -14.78 -13.71 23.09
C SER A 283 -14.74 -14.70 24.27
N PHE A 284 -14.70 -16.00 24.00
CA PHE A 284 -14.56 -17.05 25.02
C PHE A 284 -13.22 -16.94 25.75
N HIS A 285 -12.12 -16.67 25.05
CA HIS A 285 -10.81 -16.49 25.67
C HIS A 285 -10.78 -15.23 26.56
N SER A 286 -11.44 -14.16 26.14
CA SER A 286 -11.59 -12.92 26.92
C SER A 286 -12.42 -13.15 28.20
N ILE A 287 -13.53 -13.90 28.10
CA ILE A 287 -14.37 -14.27 29.25
C ILE A 287 -13.63 -15.25 30.18
N SER A 288 -12.90 -16.22 29.62
CA SER A 288 -12.09 -17.17 30.39
C SER A 288 -10.98 -16.46 31.17
N ASN A 289 -10.33 -15.46 30.58
CA ASN A 289 -9.35 -14.63 31.28
C ASN A 289 -9.99 -13.81 32.41
N LEU A 290 -11.22 -13.31 32.20
CA LEU A 290 -12.00 -12.62 33.23
C LEU A 290 -12.41 -13.56 34.40
N LEU A 291 -12.85 -14.78 34.08
CA LEU A 291 -13.18 -15.83 35.05
C LEU A 291 -11.95 -16.32 35.82
N CYS A 292 -10.78 -16.40 35.17
CA CYS A 292 -9.52 -16.72 35.81
C CYS A 292 -9.10 -15.63 36.82
N TYR A 293 -9.35 -14.35 36.49
CA TYR A 293 -9.16 -13.24 37.42
C TYR A 293 -10.13 -13.31 38.59
N LEU A 294 -11.42 -13.60 38.35
CA LEU A 294 -12.43 -13.75 39.41
C LEU A 294 -12.20 -14.98 40.31
N LEU A 295 -11.71 -16.11 39.80
CA LEU A 295 -11.43 -17.31 40.60
C LEU A 295 -10.28 -17.15 41.60
N THR A 296 -9.45 -16.10 41.47
CA THR A 296 -8.46 -15.75 42.50
C THR A 296 -9.08 -15.02 43.70
N VAL A 297 -10.33 -14.55 43.58
CA VAL A 297 -11.05 -13.83 44.63
C VAL A 297 -12.44 -14.44 44.78
N THR A 298 -12.58 -15.35 45.74
CA THR A 298 -13.83 -15.96 46.27
C THR A 298 -14.43 -17.17 45.55
N SER A 299 -14.66 -18.21 46.38
CA SER A 299 -15.45 -19.41 46.12
C SER A 299 -16.94 -19.07 46.07
N LEU A 300 -17.65 -19.44 44.99
CA LEU A 300 -19.11 -19.55 44.94
C LEU A 300 -19.58 -20.49 43.82
N GLN A 301 -20.70 -21.16 44.10
CA GLN A 301 -21.34 -22.24 43.35
C GLN A 301 -21.91 -21.85 41.97
N PRO A 302 -22.19 -22.84 41.09
CA PRO A 302 -22.65 -22.60 39.73
C PRO A 302 -24.16 -22.33 39.71
N THR A 303 -24.59 -21.20 39.13
CA THR A 303 -26.00 -20.99 38.82
C THR A 303 -26.14 -20.08 37.60
N GLY A 304 -26.92 -20.53 36.61
CA GLY A 304 -27.43 -19.70 35.51
C GLY A 304 -26.59 -19.74 34.23
N GLY A 305 -26.91 -20.70 33.34
CA GLY A 305 -26.30 -20.79 32.02
C GLY A 305 -26.75 -19.66 31.07
N PRO A 306 -25.85 -19.14 30.20
CA PRO A 306 -26.23 -18.34 29.05
C PRO A 306 -26.06 -19.18 27.77
N THR A 307 -27.00 -20.08 27.50
CA THR A 307 -26.98 -20.89 26.27
C THR A 307 -28.33 -20.83 25.58
N PHE A 308 -28.61 -19.73 24.87
CA PHE A 308 -29.69 -19.77 23.87
C PHE A 308 -29.40 -18.95 22.60
N GLY A 309 -28.79 -17.77 22.70
CA GLY A 309 -28.41 -16.99 21.50
C GLY A 309 -27.30 -17.64 20.65
N GLY A 310 -26.39 -18.38 21.28
CA GLY A 310 -25.24 -19.01 20.61
C GLY A 310 -25.60 -20.21 19.72
N MET A 311 -26.60 -21.00 20.11
CA MET A 311 -27.04 -22.17 19.35
C MET A 311 -27.73 -21.79 18.04
N VAL A 312 -28.52 -20.71 18.04
CA VAL A 312 -29.23 -20.24 16.85
C VAL A 312 -28.26 -19.88 15.72
N SER A 313 -27.13 -19.23 16.01
CA SER A 313 -26.15 -18.90 14.96
C SER A 313 -25.32 -20.09 14.50
N LEU A 314 -25.06 -21.07 15.37
CA LEU A 314 -24.39 -22.31 14.96
C LEU A 314 -25.30 -23.13 14.05
N LEU A 315 -26.59 -23.21 14.38
CA LEU A 315 -27.59 -23.87 13.54
C LEU A 315 -27.69 -23.21 12.15
N LEU A 316 -27.65 -21.89 12.08
CA LEU A 316 -27.59 -21.15 10.81
C LEU A 316 -26.32 -21.46 10.00
N PHE A 317 -25.16 -21.61 10.65
CA PHE A 317 -23.94 -22.02 9.96
C PHE A 317 -24.00 -23.47 9.48
N PHE A 318 -24.56 -24.38 10.28
CA PHE A 318 -24.79 -25.76 9.87
C PHE A 318 -25.69 -25.83 8.64
N GLN A 319 -26.81 -25.11 8.64
CA GLN A 319 -27.72 -25.05 7.50
C GLN A 319 -27.05 -24.46 6.25
N MET A 320 -26.27 -23.38 6.41
CA MET A 320 -25.54 -22.77 5.30
C MET A 320 -24.47 -23.70 4.70
N LEU A 321 -23.80 -24.51 5.54
CA LEU A 321 -22.83 -25.52 5.09
C LEU A 321 -23.52 -26.74 4.46
N GLU A 322 -24.68 -27.14 4.97
CA GLU A 322 -25.49 -28.22 4.41
C GLU A 322 -25.99 -27.87 3.01
N GLU A 323 -26.51 -26.65 2.81
CA GLU A 323 -26.88 -26.11 1.49
C GLU A 323 -25.68 -26.01 0.53
N ASP A 324 -24.47 -25.83 1.05
CA ASP A 324 -23.26 -25.77 0.21
C ASP A 324 -22.75 -27.17 -0.15
N LEU A 325 -22.88 -28.15 0.75
CA LEU A 325 -22.58 -29.56 0.49
C LEU A 325 -23.49 -30.14 -0.62
N GLU A 326 -24.73 -29.67 -0.73
CA GLU A 326 -25.62 -30.05 -1.83
C GLU A 326 -25.08 -29.65 -3.22
N GLN A 327 -24.14 -28.72 -3.33
CA GLN A 327 -23.52 -28.37 -4.62
C GLN A 327 -22.57 -29.44 -5.17
N TYR A 328 -21.99 -30.24 -4.27
CA TYR A 328 -21.09 -31.35 -4.59
C TYR A 328 -21.83 -32.69 -4.68
N GLY A 329 -23.13 -32.70 -4.35
CA GLY A 329 -24.04 -33.83 -4.51
C GLY A 329 -25.23 -33.51 -5.42
N GLY A 330 -26.17 -34.46 -5.52
CA GLY A 330 -27.48 -34.22 -6.11
C GLY A 330 -27.49 -33.74 -7.58
N GLU A 331 -28.48 -32.90 -7.90
CA GLU A 331 -28.75 -32.48 -9.28
C GLU A 331 -27.70 -31.53 -9.87
N VAL A 332 -27.10 -30.67 -9.04
CA VAL A 332 -26.10 -29.69 -9.47
C VAL A 332 -24.81 -30.38 -9.89
N HIS A 333 -24.32 -31.32 -9.07
CA HIS A 333 -23.18 -32.16 -9.42
C HIS A 333 -23.45 -32.96 -10.72
N LEU A 334 -24.62 -33.58 -10.83
CA LEU A 334 -25.00 -34.33 -12.04
C LEU A 334 -25.06 -33.45 -13.30
N ARG A 335 -25.52 -32.20 -13.19
CA ARG A 335 -25.56 -31.24 -14.30
C ARG A 335 -24.14 -30.90 -14.78
N LYS A 336 -23.24 -30.54 -13.86
CA LYS A 336 -21.82 -30.26 -14.17
C LYS A 336 -21.14 -31.47 -14.80
N MET A 337 -21.39 -32.66 -14.26
CA MET A 337 -20.85 -33.93 -14.78
C MET A 337 -21.38 -34.27 -16.19
N LYS A 338 -22.68 -34.06 -16.44
CA LYS A 338 -23.27 -34.24 -17.77
C LYS A 338 -22.69 -33.26 -18.79
N SER A 339 -22.48 -32.00 -18.39
CA SER A 339 -21.85 -30.99 -19.24
C SER A 339 -20.42 -31.39 -19.61
N LEU A 340 -19.61 -31.81 -18.62
CA LEU A 340 -18.25 -32.31 -18.83
C LEU A 340 -18.23 -33.54 -19.76
N ARG A 341 -19.15 -34.49 -19.57
CA ARG A 341 -19.27 -35.67 -20.44
C ARG A 341 -19.65 -35.29 -21.88
N SER A 342 -20.52 -34.30 -22.05
CA SER A 342 -20.90 -33.81 -23.39
C SER A 342 -19.71 -33.19 -24.12
N ALA A 343 -18.86 -32.43 -23.43
CA ALA A 343 -17.62 -31.89 -23.97
C ALA A 343 -16.63 -33.01 -24.35
N ALA A 344 -16.53 -34.07 -23.54
CA ALA A 344 -15.69 -35.24 -23.83
C ALA A 344 -16.14 -36.00 -25.08
N ILE A 345 -17.44 -36.14 -25.31
CA ILE A 345 -17.99 -36.77 -26.53
C ILE A 345 -17.65 -35.91 -27.75
N LEU A 346 -17.81 -34.59 -27.65
CA LEU A 346 -17.48 -33.64 -28.72
C LEU A 346 -15.99 -33.70 -29.09
N GLN A 347 -15.09 -33.67 -28.11
CA GLN A 347 -13.66 -33.79 -28.36
C GLN A 347 -13.26 -35.13 -28.99
N LYS A 348 -13.95 -36.22 -28.61
CA LYS A 348 -13.72 -37.53 -29.22
C LYS A 348 -14.08 -37.51 -30.71
N HIS A 349 -15.22 -36.93 -31.06
CA HIS A 349 -15.63 -36.79 -32.46
C HIS A 349 -14.66 -35.88 -33.23
N TRP A 350 -14.26 -34.75 -32.65
CA TRP A 350 -13.24 -33.85 -33.22
C TRP A 350 -11.92 -34.58 -33.51
N THR A 351 -11.50 -35.46 -32.60
CA THR A 351 -10.29 -36.28 -32.78
C THR A 351 -10.42 -37.27 -33.92
N GLU A 352 -11.55 -37.97 -33.99
CA GLU A 352 -11.83 -38.96 -35.05
C GLU A 352 -11.87 -38.28 -36.42
N LEU A 353 -12.52 -37.11 -36.51
CA LEU A 353 -12.59 -36.31 -37.73
C LEU A 353 -11.21 -35.76 -38.12
N GLY A 354 -10.46 -35.23 -37.15
CA GLY A 354 -9.10 -34.73 -37.36
C GLY A 354 -8.13 -35.81 -37.85
N GLN A 355 -8.18 -37.00 -37.26
CA GLN A 355 -7.40 -38.16 -37.74
C GLN A 355 -7.79 -38.57 -39.16
N THR A 356 -9.09 -38.59 -39.46
CA THR A 356 -9.60 -38.92 -40.81
C THR A 356 -9.15 -37.91 -41.88
N VAL A 357 -9.05 -36.62 -41.53
CA VAL A 357 -8.48 -35.60 -42.43
C VAL A 357 -6.99 -35.84 -42.64
N LEU A 358 -6.23 -36.09 -41.57
CA LEU A 358 -4.78 -36.29 -41.69
C LEU A 358 -4.41 -37.58 -42.42
N ASP A 359 -5.13 -38.68 -42.18
CA ASP A 359 -4.89 -39.96 -42.86
C ASP A 359 -5.16 -39.91 -44.37
N ARG A 360 -6.06 -39.03 -44.84
CA ARG A 360 -6.31 -38.80 -46.28
C ARG A 360 -5.12 -38.19 -47.00
N HIS A 361 -4.27 -37.43 -46.30
CA HIS A 361 -3.14 -36.68 -46.87
C HIS A 361 -1.79 -37.27 -46.47
N ARG A 362 -1.74 -38.58 -46.21
CA ARG A 362 -0.50 -39.27 -45.84
C ARG A 362 0.52 -39.22 -46.99
N ASP A 363 1.76 -38.87 -46.66
CA ASP A 363 2.86 -38.88 -47.62
C ASP A 363 3.13 -40.30 -48.14
N PHE A 364 3.62 -40.39 -49.38
CA PHE A 364 4.02 -41.65 -50.03
C PHE A 364 5.08 -42.46 -49.23
N ALA A 365 5.75 -41.83 -48.26
CA ALA A 365 6.75 -42.43 -47.40
C ALA A 365 6.17 -43.04 -46.10
N GLU A 366 4.83 -43.07 -45.94
CA GLU A 366 4.11 -43.53 -44.72
C GLU A 366 4.49 -42.80 -43.42
N ALA A 367 5.30 -41.74 -43.50
CA ALA A 367 5.66 -40.92 -42.35
C ALA A 367 4.42 -40.16 -41.85
N LEU A 368 4.17 -40.23 -40.53
CA LEU A 368 3.09 -39.49 -39.90
C LEU A 368 3.40 -37.98 -39.97
N PRO A 369 2.50 -37.16 -40.52
CA PRO A 369 2.64 -35.71 -40.47
C PRO A 369 2.86 -35.21 -39.03
N PRO A 370 3.67 -34.15 -38.82
CA PRO A 370 3.88 -33.58 -37.48
C PRO A 370 2.57 -33.15 -36.79
N GLN A 371 1.53 -32.88 -37.58
CA GLN A 371 0.19 -32.54 -37.12
C GLN A 371 -0.48 -33.69 -36.33
N HIS A 372 -0.14 -34.96 -36.57
CA HIS A 372 -0.64 -36.06 -35.73
C HIS A 372 -0.14 -35.96 -34.29
N ALA A 373 1.14 -35.59 -34.10
CA ALA A 373 1.70 -35.39 -32.78
C ALA A 373 1.01 -34.22 -32.04
N ALA A 374 0.62 -33.17 -32.78
CA ALA A 374 -0.14 -32.06 -32.22
C ALA A 374 -1.55 -32.49 -31.75
N VAL A 375 -2.27 -33.29 -32.54
CA VAL A 375 -3.59 -33.83 -32.15
C VAL A 375 -3.47 -34.74 -30.92
N GLU A 376 -2.44 -35.58 -30.85
CA GLU A 376 -2.18 -36.41 -29.65
C GLU A 376 -1.89 -35.58 -28.40
N GLU A 377 -1.11 -34.51 -28.54
CA GLU A 377 -0.80 -33.60 -27.43
C GLU A 377 -2.05 -32.85 -26.95
N ILE A 378 -2.90 -32.38 -27.86
CA ILE A 378 -4.19 -31.77 -27.54
C ILE A 378 -5.05 -32.76 -26.74
N ASN A 379 -5.11 -34.02 -27.17
CA ASN A 379 -5.85 -35.05 -26.46
C ASN A 379 -5.31 -35.34 -25.07
N LYS A 380 -3.98 -35.41 -24.90
CA LYS A 380 -3.36 -35.57 -23.58
C LYS A 380 -3.73 -34.42 -22.64
N ARG A 381 -3.64 -33.17 -23.13
CA ARG A 381 -3.98 -31.99 -22.34
C ARG A 381 -5.46 -31.94 -21.97
N ALA A 382 -6.34 -32.28 -22.91
CA ALA A 382 -7.77 -32.30 -22.64
C ALA A 382 -8.16 -33.40 -21.64
N CYS A 383 -7.53 -34.58 -21.69
CA CYS A 383 -7.68 -35.61 -20.66
C CYS A 383 -7.27 -35.10 -19.27
N GLU A 384 -6.15 -34.37 -19.17
CA GLU A 384 -5.73 -33.76 -17.91
C GLU A 384 -6.73 -32.70 -17.44
N LEU A 385 -7.23 -31.85 -18.33
CA LEU A 385 -8.26 -30.86 -18.02
C LEU A 385 -9.54 -31.52 -17.50
N TYR A 386 -10.01 -32.59 -18.13
CA TYR A 386 -11.18 -33.33 -17.62
C TYR A 386 -10.93 -33.94 -16.25
N ARG A 387 -9.73 -34.45 -15.99
CA ARG A 387 -9.37 -34.97 -14.67
C ARG A 387 -9.44 -33.86 -13.62
N GLN A 388 -8.89 -32.69 -13.91
CA GLN A 388 -8.95 -31.53 -13.01
C GLN A 388 -10.38 -31.09 -12.75
N TYR A 389 -11.19 -30.93 -13.80
CA TYR A 389 -12.60 -30.58 -13.64
C TYR A 389 -13.39 -31.63 -12.88
N ASN A 390 -13.12 -32.92 -13.08
CA ASN A 390 -13.77 -33.99 -12.34
C ASN A 390 -13.45 -33.94 -10.84
N ILE A 391 -12.20 -33.61 -10.46
CA ILE A 391 -11.80 -33.43 -9.06
C ILE A 391 -12.53 -32.22 -8.45
N ARG A 392 -12.52 -31.07 -9.15
CA ARG A 392 -13.19 -29.84 -8.70
C ARG A 392 -14.70 -30.02 -8.52
N ILE A 393 -15.36 -30.68 -9.47
CA ILE A 393 -16.81 -30.98 -9.41
C ILE A 393 -17.15 -31.94 -8.27
N SER A 394 -16.24 -32.86 -7.93
CA SER A 394 -16.44 -33.84 -6.85
C SER A 394 -16.11 -33.27 -5.46
N GLY A 395 -15.54 -32.06 -5.38
CA GLY A 395 -15.18 -31.44 -4.10
C GLY A 395 -13.97 -32.06 -3.40
N ASN A 396 -13.17 -32.87 -4.10
CA ASN A 396 -11.97 -33.53 -3.57
C ASN A 396 -10.70 -32.68 -3.73
N ASN A 397 -10.84 -31.35 -3.78
CA ASN A 397 -9.74 -30.41 -3.99
C ASN A 397 -8.85 -30.24 -2.75
#